data_AF-A0A960PFD9-F1
#
_entry.id   AF-A0A960PFD9-F1
#
_cell.length_a   1.000
_cell.length_b   1.000
_cell.length_c   1.000
_cell.angle_alpha   90.00
_cell.angle_beta   90.00
_cell.angle_gamma   90.00
#
_symmetry.space_group_name_H-M   'P 1'
#
loop_
_entity.id
_entity.type
_entity.pdbx_description
1 polymer ?
#
loop_
_entity_poly.entity_id
_entity_poly.type
_entity_poly.pdbx_seq_one_letter_code
_entity_poly.pdbx_strand_id
1 'polypeptide(L)'
;MEIKEVVATAEKEIKLNAKVSNIFTESLPVDPEKATFPRQVHKACYSETYPIETSHPAMIHFNEDLAEELNLGSENPDDLLQLLSGNANLDGFVPYAMCYGGHQFGTWAGQLGDGRAINVAEVEGKSGVQTLQLKGAGMTPYSRTADGLAVLRSSIREYLMSEAMFHLGIPTTRALSLVLTGDEVLRDVMYNGNPAYEKGAIVCRVAPSFIRFGNFEIFASRN
;
A
#
# COMPACT_ATOMS: atom_id res chain seq x y z
N MET A 1 19.20 -20.78 4.83
CA MET A 1 18.69 -19.45 5.19
C MET A 1 17.24 -19.66 5.55
N GLU A 2 16.94 -19.81 6.84
CA GLU A 2 15.57 -19.99 7.30
C GLU A 2 14.78 -18.72 6.98
N ILE A 3 13.77 -18.85 6.12
CA ILE A 3 12.79 -17.80 5.90
C ILE A 3 11.98 -17.77 7.20
N LYS A 4 12.29 -16.80 8.09
CA LYS A 4 11.44 -16.56 9.26
C LYS A 4 10.07 -16.15 8.72
N GLU A 5 9.06 -16.95 9.03
CA GLU A 5 7.67 -16.57 8.88
C GLU A 5 7.44 -15.30 9.69
N VAL A 6 7.24 -14.18 9.00
CA VAL A 6 6.82 -12.94 9.65
C VAL A 6 5.30 -12.94 9.61
N VAL A 7 4.68 -13.40 10.69
CA VAL A 7 3.27 -13.08 10.96
C VAL A 7 3.26 -11.68 11.55
N ALA A 8 3.45 -10.67 10.70
CA ALA A 8 3.24 -9.29 11.11
C ALA A 8 1.73 -9.09 11.15
N THR A 9 1.14 -9.01 12.33
CA THR A 9 -0.18 -8.42 12.53
C THR A 9 0.03 -7.27 13.47
N ALA A 10 -0.28 -6.05 13.05
CA ALA A 10 -0.44 -4.97 14.03
C ALA A 10 -1.56 -5.40 14.99
N GLU A 11 -1.23 -5.67 16.25
CA GLU A 11 -2.21 -6.14 17.25
C GLU A 11 -3.23 -5.04 17.62
N LYS A 12 -2.91 -3.78 17.29
CA LYS A 12 -3.78 -2.64 17.56
C LYS A 12 -4.78 -2.44 16.42
N GLU A 13 -6.06 -2.54 16.75
CA GLU A 13 -7.16 -2.09 15.90
C GLU A 13 -7.61 -0.68 16.29
N ILE A 14 -7.93 0.14 15.29
CA ILE A 14 -8.45 1.49 15.45
C ILE A 14 -9.81 1.64 14.78
N LYS A 15 -10.57 2.65 15.20
CA LYS A 15 -11.83 3.03 14.56
C LYS A 15 -11.69 4.38 13.91
N LEU A 16 -12.26 4.51 12.73
CA LEU A 16 -12.40 5.78 12.03
C LEU A 16 -13.85 6.26 12.07
N ASN A 17 -14.03 7.56 11.95
CA ASN A 17 -15.35 8.18 11.78
C ASN A 17 -15.98 7.79 10.43
N ALA A 18 -15.15 7.51 9.42
CA ALA A 18 -15.59 7.11 8.10
C ALA A 18 -16.24 5.72 8.13
N LYS A 19 -17.30 5.54 7.34
CA LYS A 19 -17.91 4.22 7.18
C LYS A 19 -17.00 3.32 6.34
N VAL A 20 -16.62 2.19 6.92
CA VAL A 20 -15.79 1.17 6.29
C VAL A 20 -16.60 0.38 5.26
N SER A 21 -15.97 0.06 4.14
CA SER A 21 -16.46 -0.82 3.08
C SER A 21 -15.45 -1.94 2.82
N ASN A 22 -15.89 -3.02 2.17
CA ASN A 22 -15.05 -4.19 1.88
C ASN A 22 -15.37 -4.76 0.48
N ILE A 23 -15.79 -3.91 -0.47
CA ILE A 23 -16.29 -4.33 -1.78
C ILE A 23 -15.28 -5.22 -2.49
N PHE A 24 -13.99 -4.83 -2.48
CA PHE A 24 -12.95 -5.60 -3.16
C PHE A 24 -12.75 -7.00 -2.55
N THR A 25 -12.64 -7.08 -1.23
CA THR A 25 -12.32 -8.33 -0.52
C THR A 25 -13.52 -9.28 -0.44
N GLU A 26 -14.74 -8.74 -0.36
CA GLU A 26 -15.99 -9.52 -0.39
C GLU A 26 -16.32 -10.06 -1.79
N SER A 27 -15.87 -9.38 -2.85
CA SER A 27 -16.25 -9.73 -4.23
C SER A 27 -15.25 -10.63 -4.95
N LEU A 28 -14.03 -10.78 -4.46
CA LEU A 28 -12.93 -11.41 -5.20
C LEU A 28 -12.28 -12.58 -4.46
N PRO A 29 -11.75 -13.58 -5.19
CA PRO A 29 -11.12 -14.75 -4.58
C PRO A 29 -9.83 -14.37 -3.83
N VAL A 30 -9.77 -14.77 -2.56
CA VAL A 30 -8.60 -14.62 -1.69
C VAL A 30 -7.61 -15.77 -1.90
N ASP A 31 -6.33 -15.47 -1.73
CA ASP A 31 -5.26 -16.45 -1.63
C ASP A 31 -5.40 -17.26 -0.33
N PRO A 32 -5.51 -18.60 -0.38
CA PRO A 32 -5.65 -19.41 0.82
C PRO A 32 -4.37 -19.42 1.68
N GLU A 33 -3.21 -19.10 1.10
CA GLU A 33 -1.96 -19.03 1.84
C GLU A 33 -1.87 -17.71 2.64
N LYS A 34 -1.74 -17.84 3.97
CA LYS A 34 -1.67 -16.72 4.91
C LYS A 34 -0.24 -16.27 5.18
N ALA A 35 0.75 -17.12 4.95
CA ALA A 35 2.15 -16.76 5.15
C ALA A 35 2.60 -15.73 4.11
N THR A 36 3.29 -14.70 4.60
CA THR A 36 3.82 -13.61 3.77
C THR A 36 5.28 -13.90 3.42
N PHE A 37 5.50 -14.42 2.21
CA PHE A 37 6.82 -14.55 1.60
C PHE A 37 6.69 -14.47 0.07
N PRO A 38 7.72 -14.00 -0.66
CA PRO A 38 7.64 -13.87 -2.12
C PRO A 38 7.36 -15.21 -2.82
N ARG A 39 6.30 -15.26 -3.63
CA ARG A 39 5.88 -16.50 -4.34
C ARG A 39 4.94 -16.21 -5.50
N GLN A 40 4.70 -17.23 -6.33
CA GLN A 40 3.60 -17.20 -7.29
C GLN A 40 2.27 -17.47 -6.56
N VAL A 41 1.28 -16.62 -6.83
CA VAL A 41 -0.09 -16.70 -6.32
C VAL A 41 -0.97 -17.12 -7.49
N HIS A 42 -1.66 -18.25 -7.40
CA HIS A 42 -2.53 -18.76 -8.46
C HIS A 42 -3.98 -18.78 -8.00
N LYS A 43 -4.92 -18.55 -8.94
CA LYS A 43 -6.38 -18.63 -8.71
C LYS A 43 -6.92 -17.69 -7.62
N ALA A 44 -6.19 -16.61 -7.31
CA ALA A 44 -6.59 -15.58 -6.37
C ALA A 44 -6.30 -14.18 -6.92
N CYS A 45 -7.13 -13.20 -6.53
CA CYS A 45 -7.00 -11.80 -6.92
C CYS A 45 -6.17 -10.98 -5.93
N TYR A 46 -6.03 -11.46 -4.70
CA TYR A 46 -5.25 -10.80 -3.66
C TYR A 46 -4.79 -11.80 -2.60
N SER A 47 -3.81 -11.39 -1.82
CA SER A 47 -3.42 -12.07 -0.58
C SER A 47 -3.67 -11.13 0.58
N GLU A 48 -4.20 -11.65 1.68
CA GLU A 48 -4.18 -10.92 2.95
C GLU A 48 -2.72 -10.65 3.32
N THR A 49 -2.41 -9.39 3.61
CA THR A 49 -1.03 -8.97 3.83
C THR A 49 -1.07 -7.71 4.67
N TYR A 50 -0.35 -7.75 5.78
CA TYR A 50 -0.32 -6.67 6.76
C TYR A 50 0.98 -5.88 6.62
N PRO A 51 0.97 -4.57 6.89
CA PRO A 51 2.18 -3.79 7.00
C PRO A 51 3.16 -4.37 8.04
N ILE A 52 4.46 -4.13 7.82
CA ILE A 52 5.45 -4.34 8.86
C ILE A 52 5.43 -3.17 9.84
N GLU A 53 5.67 -3.46 11.12
CA GLU A 53 5.76 -2.43 12.15
C GLU A 53 6.95 -1.50 11.88
N THR A 54 6.69 -0.19 11.92
CA THR A 54 7.69 0.87 11.75
C THR A 54 8.24 1.30 13.10
N SER A 55 9.56 1.55 13.18
CA SER A 55 10.24 1.76 14.46
C SER A 55 9.84 3.05 15.19
N HIS A 56 9.81 4.18 14.48
CA HIS A 56 9.54 5.50 15.06
C HIS A 56 8.79 6.37 14.04
N PRO A 57 7.49 6.11 13.81
CA PRO A 57 6.76 6.80 12.77
C PRO A 57 6.57 8.29 13.09
N ALA A 58 6.74 9.14 12.08
CA ALA A 58 6.49 10.58 12.19
C ALA A 58 5.81 11.12 10.93
N MET A 59 4.69 11.82 11.12
CA MET A 59 3.98 12.49 10.04
C MET A 59 4.82 13.65 9.49
N ILE A 60 5.14 13.61 8.20
CA ILE A 60 5.75 14.77 7.50
C ILE A 60 4.66 15.70 6.99
N HIS A 61 3.63 15.13 6.37
CA HIS A 61 2.51 15.89 5.85
C HIS A 61 1.25 15.03 5.80
N PHE A 62 0.12 15.65 6.13
CA PHE A 62 -1.22 15.06 6.08
C PHE A 62 -2.14 15.98 5.27
N ASN A 63 -2.84 15.43 4.30
CA ASN A 63 -3.74 16.17 3.42
C ASN A 63 -5.11 16.34 4.09
N GLU A 64 -5.29 17.44 4.81
CA GLU A 64 -6.53 17.70 5.57
C GLU A 64 -7.76 17.81 4.65
N ASP A 65 -7.63 18.48 3.49
CA ASP A 65 -8.74 18.62 2.54
C ASP A 65 -9.23 17.25 2.04
N LEU A 66 -8.28 16.39 1.65
CA LEU A 66 -8.62 15.03 1.21
C LEU A 66 -9.16 14.17 2.38
N ALA A 67 -8.62 14.33 3.58
CA ALA A 67 -9.14 13.64 4.76
C ALA A 67 -10.60 14.03 5.02
N GLU A 68 -10.96 15.30 4.89
CA GLU A 68 -12.33 15.78 5.00
C GLU A 68 -13.23 15.24 3.88
N GLU A 69 -12.73 15.17 2.63
CA GLU A 69 -13.45 14.53 1.52
C GLU A 69 -13.75 13.05 1.80
N LEU A 70 -12.87 12.36 2.53
CA LEU A 70 -12.99 10.96 2.88
C LEU A 70 -13.74 10.72 4.21
N ASN A 71 -14.20 11.79 4.88
CA ASN A 71 -14.74 11.75 6.23
C ASN A 71 -13.80 11.07 7.25
N LEU A 72 -12.49 11.16 7.03
CA LEU A 72 -11.48 10.56 7.89
C LEU A 72 -11.29 11.36 9.16
N GLY A 73 -11.29 10.64 10.28
CA GLY A 73 -11.04 11.16 11.62
C GLY A 73 -11.06 10.00 12.62
N SER A 74 -10.48 10.20 13.79
CA SER A 74 -10.59 9.29 14.94
C SER A 74 -10.81 10.12 16.20
N GLU A 75 -11.40 9.53 17.23
CA GLU A 75 -11.45 10.12 18.58
C GLU A 75 -10.04 10.34 19.15
N ASN A 76 -9.10 9.44 18.84
CA ASN A 76 -7.71 9.59 19.22
C ASN A 76 -6.89 10.14 18.03
N PRO A 77 -6.26 11.32 18.15
CA PRO A 77 -5.48 11.93 17.07
C PRO A 77 -4.28 11.06 16.62
N ASP A 78 -3.75 10.19 17.48
CA ASP A 78 -2.62 9.33 17.14
C ASP A 78 -3.01 8.17 16.21
N ASP A 79 -4.28 7.78 16.17
CA ASP A 79 -4.73 6.60 15.43
C ASP A 79 -4.48 6.74 13.93
N LEU A 80 -4.68 7.94 13.37
CA LEU A 80 -4.39 8.19 11.96
C LEU A 80 -2.90 7.99 11.65
N LEU A 81 -1.99 8.46 12.51
CA LEU A 81 -0.56 8.21 12.33
C LEU A 81 -0.28 6.70 12.37
N GLN A 82 -0.86 5.97 13.33
CA GLN A 82 -0.63 4.53 13.46
C GLN A 82 -1.16 3.75 12.25
N LEU A 83 -2.36 4.05 11.75
CA LEU A 83 -2.88 3.43 10.53
C LEU A 83 -2.01 3.76 9.32
N LEU A 84 -1.66 5.04 9.15
CA LEU A 84 -0.95 5.53 7.97
C LEU A 84 0.54 5.16 7.97
N SER A 85 1.11 4.78 9.12
CA SER A 85 2.43 4.19 9.23
C SER A 85 2.42 2.66 9.13
N GLY A 86 1.25 2.02 9.16
CA GLY A 86 1.12 0.56 9.19
C GLY A 86 1.28 -0.07 10.57
N ASN A 87 1.28 0.72 11.65
CA ASN A 87 1.41 0.23 13.04
C ASN A 87 0.05 -0.10 13.68
N ALA A 88 -1.06 0.14 12.99
CA ALA A 88 -2.40 -0.27 13.41
C ALA A 88 -3.26 -0.71 12.21
N ASN A 89 -4.19 -1.61 12.47
CA ASN A 89 -5.21 -2.03 11.52
C ASN A 89 -6.51 -1.27 11.75
N LEU A 90 -7.32 -1.14 10.70
CA LEU A 90 -8.66 -0.59 10.79
C LEU A 90 -9.65 -1.70 11.19
N ASP A 91 -10.43 -1.45 12.25
CA ASP A 91 -11.50 -2.34 12.69
C ASP A 91 -12.48 -2.62 11.53
N GLY A 92 -12.80 -3.90 11.32
CA GLY A 92 -13.68 -4.35 10.24
C GLY A 92 -13.07 -4.33 8.83
N PHE A 93 -11.76 -4.14 8.68
CA PHE A 93 -11.06 -4.21 7.40
C PHE A 93 -9.85 -5.14 7.48
N VAL A 94 -9.70 -6.03 6.49
CA VAL A 94 -8.54 -6.91 6.38
C VAL A 94 -7.57 -6.37 5.33
N PRO A 95 -6.35 -5.95 5.72
CA PRO A 95 -5.36 -5.46 4.77
C PRO A 95 -4.96 -6.50 3.72
N TYR A 96 -4.73 -6.04 2.49
CA TYR A 96 -4.42 -6.93 1.37
C TYR A 96 -3.47 -6.33 0.34
N ALA A 97 -2.77 -7.21 -0.36
CA ALA A 97 -1.96 -6.90 -1.53
C ALA A 97 -2.55 -7.57 -2.79
N MET A 98 -2.69 -6.84 -3.89
CA MET A 98 -3.34 -7.33 -5.11
C MET A 98 -2.40 -8.19 -5.96
N CYS A 99 -2.93 -9.26 -6.55
CA CYS A 99 -2.30 -10.06 -7.58
C CYS A 99 -2.59 -9.48 -8.97
N TYR A 100 -1.54 -9.21 -9.74
CA TYR A 100 -1.64 -8.86 -11.15
C TYR A 100 -0.38 -9.27 -11.92
N GLY A 101 -0.46 -9.28 -13.24
CA GLY A 101 0.66 -9.49 -14.15
C GLY A 101 0.90 -8.25 -15.00
N GLY A 102 1.64 -8.40 -16.08
CA GLY A 102 1.69 -7.35 -17.08
C GLY A 102 2.87 -7.43 -18.02
N HIS A 103 2.78 -6.66 -19.09
CA HIS A 103 3.87 -6.43 -20.02
C HIS A 103 4.78 -5.30 -19.52
N GLN A 104 6.05 -5.59 -19.24
CA GLN A 104 7.06 -4.57 -18.94
C GLN A 104 7.92 -4.36 -20.18
N PHE A 105 7.94 -3.12 -20.69
CA PHE A 105 8.70 -2.76 -21.90
C PHE A 105 8.37 -3.63 -23.12
N GLY A 106 7.09 -4.00 -23.29
CA GLY A 106 6.60 -4.80 -24.42
C GLY A 106 6.71 -6.31 -24.25
N THR A 107 7.33 -6.81 -23.18
CA THR A 107 7.50 -8.25 -22.92
C THR A 107 6.67 -8.68 -21.72
N TRP A 108 6.01 -9.84 -21.82
CA TRP A 108 5.28 -10.43 -20.69
C TRP A 108 6.23 -10.70 -19.52
N ALA A 109 5.99 -10.04 -18.39
CA ALA A 109 6.84 -10.14 -17.19
C ALA A 109 6.36 -11.21 -16.20
N GLY A 110 5.31 -11.97 -16.54
CA GLY A 110 4.68 -12.92 -15.61
C GLY A 110 3.91 -12.21 -14.51
N GLN A 111 3.87 -12.85 -13.33
CA GLN A 111 3.25 -12.26 -12.15
C GLN A 111 4.08 -11.09 -11.62
N LEU A 112 3.39 -9.96 -11.45
CA LEU A 112 3.84 -8.80 -10.70
C LEU A 112 3.10 -8.78 -9.36
N GLY A 113 2.13 -7.87 -9.19
CA GLY A 113 1.39 -7.67 -7.96
C GLY A 113 1.88 -6.47 -7.15
N ASP A 114 1.16 -6.18 -6.08
CA ASP A 114 1.49 -5.11 -5.14
C ASP A 114 2.74 -5.50 -4.31
N GLY A 115 3.93 -5.46 -4.93
CA GLY A 115 5.18 -5.93 -4.31
C GLY A 115 5.80 -5.02 -3.24
N ARG A 116 5.17 -3.87 -2.98
CA ARG A 116 5.53 -2.92 -1.91
C ARG A 116 4.36 -2.02 -1.55
N ALA A 117 3.15 -2.50 -1.77
CA ALA A 117 1.93 -1.74 -1.54
C ALA A 117 0.92 -2.63 -0.83
N ILE A 118 0.19 -2.05 0.12
CA ILE A 118 -0.78 -2.76 0.93
C ILE A 118 -2.00 -1.86 1.05
N ASN A 119 -3.17 -2.37 0.69
CA ASN A 119 -4.45 -1.69 0.85
C ASN A 119 -4.89 -1.88 2.30
N VAL A 120 -5.15 -0.80 3.03
CA VAL A 120 -5.35 -0.80 4.49
C VAL A 120 -6.70 -0.26 4.93
N ALA A 121 -7.45 0.35 4.03
CA ALA A 121 -8.83 0.72 4.25
C ALA A 121 -9.57 0.88 2.93
N GLU A 122 -10.89 0.70 2.99
CA GLU A 122 -11.82 1.16 1.97
C GLU A 122 -12.95 1.89 2.69
N VAL A 123 -13.19 3.15 2.35
CA VAL A 123 -14.05 4.07 3.10
C VAL A 123 -15.02 4.80 2.19
N GLU A 124 -16.23 5.08 2.70
CA GLU A 124 -17.23 5.90 2.01
C GLU A 124 -16.92 7.40 2.20
N GLY A 125 -16.39 8.03 1.15
CA GLY A 125 -16.18 9.47 1.08
C GLY A 125 -17.29 10.21 0.32
N LYS A 126 -17.15 11.54 0.22
CA LYS A 126 -18.07 12.43 -0.52
C LYS A 126 -18.21 12.05 -2.00
N SER A 127 -17.15 11.47 -2.57
CA SER A 127 -17.08 11.03 -3.98
C SER A 127 -17.36 9.52 -4.17
N GLY A 128 -17.96 8.87 -3.16
CA GLY A 128 -18.18 7.43 -3.14
C GLY A 128 -17.05 6.68 -2.44
N VAL A 129 -16.99 5.37 -2.68
CA VAL A 129 -16.00 4.49 -2.04
C VAL A 129 -14.59 4.80 -2.54
N GLN A 130 -13.64 4.90 -1.60
CA GLN A 130 -12.23 5.17 -1.86
C GLN A 130 -11.37 4.19 -1.08
N THR A 131 -10.33 3.66 -1.72
CA THR A 131 -9.35 2.74 -1.11
C THR A 131 -8.10 3.50 -0.69
N LEU A 132 -7.62 3.26 0.52
CA LEU A 132 -6.32 3.74 1.01
C LEU A 132 -5.27 2.64 0.82
N GLN A 133 -4.17 2.98 0.17
CA GLN A 133 -3.06 2.07 -0.09
C GLN A 133 -1.74 2.67 0.41
N LEU A 134 -1.10 1.99 1.36
CA LEU A 134 0.22 2.35 1.85
C LEU A 134 1.28 1.79 0.92
N LYS A 135 2.15 2.66 0.40
CA LYS A 135 3.29 2.26 -0.43
C LYS A 135 4.59 2.40 0.35
N GLY A 136 5.35 1.31 0.40
CA GLY A 136 6.55 1.18 1.22
C GLY A 136 6.32 0.56 2.60
N ALA A 137 5.14 -0.04 2.81
CA ALA A 137 4.70 -0.56 4.10
C ALA A 137 5.18 -1.99 4.43
N GLY A 138 6.06 -2.57 3.60
CA GLY A 138 6.64 -3.89 3.86
C GLY A 138 6.51 -4.88 2.71
N MET A 139 7.09 -6.05 2.93
CA MET A 139 7.07 -7.15 1.97
C MET A 139 5.68 -7.78 1.86
N THR A 140 5.33 -8.15 0.64
CA THR A 140 4.14 -8.93 0.28
C THR A 140 4.55 -10.19 -0.49
N PRO A 141 3.63 -11.13 -0.77
CA PRO A 141 3.88 -12.26 -1.67
C PRO A 141 4.35 -11.85 -3.07
N TYR A 142 4.14 -10.59 -3.44
CA TYR A 142 4.43 -10.02 -4.75
C TYR A 142 5.76 -9.26 -4.81
N SER A 143 6.54 -9.23 -3.71
CA SER A 143 7.79 -8.44 -3.62
C SER A 143 8.90 -8.94 -4.53
N ARG A 144 8.80 -10.18 -5.03
CA ARG A 144 9.84 -10.87 -5.80
C ARG A 144 11.16 -10.87 -5.02
N THR A 145 12.17 -10.13 -5.48
CA THR A 145 13.49 -10.03 -4.84
C THR A 145 13.68 -8.71 -4.06
N ALA A 146 12.65 -7.86 -3.98
CA ALA A 146 12.70 -6.58 -3.29
C ALA A 146 12.27 -6.69 -1.83
N ASP A 147 12.61 -5.66 -1.04
CA ASP A 147 12.34 -5.57 0.40
C ASP A 147 10.96 -5.00 0.76
N GLY A 148 10.16 -4.58 -0.22
CA GLY A 148 8.82 -4.03 0.05
C GLY A 148 8.81 -2.59 0.63
N LEU A 149 9.97 -1.94 0.76
CA LEU A 149 10.09 -0.63 1.41
C LEU A 149 10.23 0.52 0.42
N ALA A 150 9.89 1.73 0.86
CA ALA A 150 10.10 2.97 0.11
C ALA A 150 10.97 3.94 0.92
N VAL A 151 11.65 4.82 0.18
CA VAL A 151 12.51 5.86 0.75
C VAL A 151 11.87 7.22 0.60
N LEU A 152 12.23 8.12 1.51
CA LEU A 152 11.66 9.46 1.60
C LEU A 152 11.69 10.23 0.28
N ARG A 153 12.80 10.21 -0.47
CA ARG A 153 12.89 10.93 -1.75
C ARG A 153 11.84 10.49 -2.77
N SER A 154 11.56 9.19 -2.85
CA SER A 154 10.59 8.66 -3.82
C SER A 154 9.16 8.97 -3.39
N SER A 155 8.90 8.87 -2.09
CA SER A 155 7.60 9.14 -1.49
C SER A 155 7.23 10.62 -1.60
N ILE A 156 8.17 11.55 -1.39
CA ILE A 156 7.97 13.00 -1.61
C ILE A 156 7.56 13.28 -3.06
N ARG A 157 8.28 12.72 -4.03
CA ARG A 157 8.01 12.95 -5.46
C ARG A 157 6.62 12.46 -5.84
N GLU A 158 6.22 11.29 -5.36
CA GLU A 158 4.90 10.73 -5.63
C GLU A 158 3.78 11.54 -4.97
N TYR A 159 3.98 11.96 -3.72
CA TYR A 159 3.04 12.82 -3.00
C TYR A 159 2.78 14.13 -3.77
N LEU A 160 3.86 14.87 -4.08
CA LEU A 160 3.76 16.16 -4.76
C LEU A 160 3.15 16.05 -6.17
N MET A 161 3.53 15.02 -6.94
CA MET A 161 2.99 14.85 -8.29
C MET A 161 1.55 14.40 -8.31
N SER A 162 1.12 13.57 -7.35
CA SER A 162 -0.28 13.16 -7.23
C SER A 162 -1.18 14.38 -7.02
N GLU A 163 -0.84 15.24 -6.07
CA GLU A 163 -1.66 16.41 -5.76
C GLU A 163 -1.54 17.52 -6.82
N ALA A 164 -0.35 17.72 -7.40
CA ALA A 164 -0.19 18.67 -8.50
C ALA A 164 -1.07 18.29 -9.71
N MET A 165 -1.08 17.01 -10.10
CA MET A 165 -1.91 16.54 -11.21
C MET A 165 -3.40 16.72 -10.93
N PHE A 166 -3.84 16.45 -9.69
CA PHE A 166 -5.23 16.67 -9.28
C PHE A 166 -5.64 18.14 -9.39
N HIS A 167 -4.84 19.07 -8.84
CA HIS A 167 -5.14 20.50 -8.90
C HIS A 167 -4.99 21.09 -10.30
N LEU A 168 -4.29 20.42 -11.21
CA LEU A 168 -4.30 20.73 -12.65
C LEU A 168 -5.53 20.18 -13.40
N GLY A 169 -6.43 19.48 -12.71
CA GLY A 169 -7.63 18.89 -13.31
C GLY A 169 -7.35 17.61 -14.12
N ILE A 170 -6.19 16.97 -13.92
CA ILE A 170 -5.82 15.75 -14.62
C ILE A 170 -6.16 14.53 -13.73
N PRO A 171 -6.91 13.54 -14.23
CA PRO A 171 -7.22 12.34 -13.47
C PRO A 171 -5.95 11.63 -12.95
N THR A 172 -5.90 11.41 -11.64
CA THR A 172 -4.74 10.84 -10.94
C THR A 172 -5.19 10.17 -9.65
N THR A 173 -4.37 9.24 -9.13
CA THR A 173 -4.48 8.88 -7.72
C THR A 173 -4.09 10.07 -6.85
N ARG A 174 -4.71 10.18 -5.68
CA ARG A 174 -4.42 11.22 -4.68
C ARG A 174 -3.43 10.73 -3.63
N ALA A 175 -2.83 11.66 -2.89
CA ALA A 175 -1.92 11.35 -1.79
C ALA A 175 -2.43 11.94 -0.47
N LEU A 176 -2.77 11.06 0.47
CA LEU A 176 -3.33 11.41 1.77
C LEU A 176 -2.25 11.77 2.79
N SER A 177 -1.16 11.01 2.86
CA SER A 177 -0.12 11.25 3.85
C SER A 177 1.28 10.89 3.36
N LEU A 178 2.25 11.50 4.00
CA LEU A 178 3.67 11.16 3.91
C LEU A 178 4.23 10.98 5.32
N VAL A 179 4.73 9.79 5.60
CA VAL A 179 5.17 9.36 6.94
C VAL A 179 6.62 8.89 6.87
N LEU A 180 7.47 9.33 7.80
CA LEU A 180 8.75 8.68 8.08
C LEU A 180 8.50 7.43 8.89
N THR A 181 9.20 6.33 8.61
CA THR A 181 9.06 5.10 9.40
C THR A 181 10.00 5.06 10.62
N GLY A 182 11.06 5.87 10.59
CA GLY A 182 12.16 5.80 11.57
C GLY A 182 13.20 4.74 11.22
N ASP A 183 13.03 3.99 10.13
CA ASP A 183 13.95 2.97 9.67
C ASP A 183 14.88 3.49 8.57
N GLU A 184 16.03 2.83 8.42
CA GLU A 184 16.95 3.04 7.30
C GLU A 184 16.75 1.98 6.22
N VAL A 185 16.74 2.42 4.96
CA VAL A 185 16.51 1.56 3.81
C VAL A 185 17.67 1.69 2.83
N LEU A 186 18.32 0.58 2.52
CA LEU A 186 19.48 0.57 1.63
C LEU A 186 19.03 0.75 0.18
N ARG A 187 19.56 1.75 -0.52
CA ARG A 187 19.29 2.00 -1.93
C ARG A 187 20.53 2.44 -2.66
N ASP A 188 20.60 2.09 -3.94
CA ASP A 188 21.49 2.79 -4.87
C ASP A 188 20.85 4.12 -5.26
N VAL A 189 21.27 5.18 -4.56
CA VAL A 189 20.64 6.51 -4.65
C VAL A 189 20.79 7.09 -6.06
N MET A 190 21.93 6.85 -6.69
CA MET A 190 22.31 7.43 -7.99
C MET A 190 22.32 6.39 -9.12
N TYR A 191 21.88 5.16 -8.87
CA TYR A 191 21.90 4.04 -9.81
C TYR A 191 23.29 3.78 -10.41
N ASN A 192 24.34 3.94 -9.58
CA ASN A 192 25.75 3.85 -9.99
C ASN A 192 26.50 2.67 -9.36
N GLY A 193 25.80 1.76 -8.69
CA GLY A 193 26.34 0.61 -8.00
C GLY A 193 26.81 0.86 -6.57
N ASN A 194 26.69 2.09 -6.04
CA ASN A 194 27.13 2.43 -4.68
C ASN A 194 25.92 2.66 -3.75
N PRO A 195 25.47 1.62 -3.03
CA PRO A 195 24.32 1.74 -2.16
C PRO A 195 24.65 2.55 -0.90
N ALA A 196 23.68 3.34 -0.45
CA ALA A 196 23.70 4.08 0.80
C ALA A 196 22.36 3.96 1.51
N TYR A 197 22.35 4.16 2.83
CA TYR A 197 21.13 4.19 3.61
C TYR A 197 20.37 5.51 3.37
N GLU A 198 19.07 5.38 3.14
CA GLU A 198 18.14 6.49 3.06
C GLU A 198 17.05 6.32 4.12
N LYS A 199 16.42 7.43 4.52
CA LYS A 199 15.28 7.39 5.44
C LYS A 199 14.11 6.63 4.80
N GLY A 200 13.60 5.62 5.49
CA GLY A 200 12.37 4.92 5.17
C GLY A 200 11.17 5.86 5.25
N ALA A 201 10.24 5.70 4.31
CA ALA A 201 9.00 6.47 4.29
C ALA A 201 7.85 5.70 3.66
N ILE A 202 6.64 6.00 4.12
CA ILE A 202 5.38 5.50 3.57
C ILE A 202 4.61 6.67 2.98
N VAL A 203 4.05 6.47 1.78
CA VAL A 203 3.05 7.37 1.21
C VAL A 203 1.71 6.64 1.15
N CYS A 204 0.67 7.26 1.70
CA CYS A 204 -0.70 6.75 1.59
C CYS A 204 -1.34 7.31 0.32
N ARG A 205 -1.66 6.42 -0.61
CA ARG A 205 -2.33 6.71 -1.87
C ARG A 205 -3.83 6.51 -1.71
N VAL A 206 -4.63 7.30 -2.40
CA VAL A 206 -6.09 7.19 -2.41
C VAL A 206 -6.62 7.14 -3.83
N ALA A 207 -7.51 6.20 -4.10
CA ALA A 207 -8.20 6.06 -5.38
C ALA A 207 -9.51 5.30 -5.22
N PRO A 208 -10.49 5.46 -6.13
CA PRO A 208 -11.70 4.63 -6.13
C PRO A 208 -11.42 3.16 -6.44
N SER A 209 -10.27 2.86 -7.07
CA SER A 209 -9.80 1.50 -7.34
C SER A 209 -8.31 1.48 -7.66
N PHE A 210 -7.63 0.39 -7.30
CA PHE A 210 -6.26 0.07 -7.75
C PHE A 210 -6.21 -1.07 -8.79
N ILE A 211 -7.35 -1.39 -9.41
CA ILE A 211 -7.41 -2.32 -10.55
C ILE A 211 -6.64 -1.74 -11.74
N ARG A 212 -5.88 -2.60 -12.40
CA ARG A 212 -5.01 -2.31 -13.55
C ARG A 212 -5.33 -3.31 -14.67
N PHE A 213 -4.90 -3.03 -15.90
CA PHE A 213 -5.02 -4.01 -17.01
C PHE A 213 -4.37 -5.36 -16.66
N GLY A 214 -3.23 -5.31 -15.98
CA GLY A 214 -2.52 -6.49 -15.47
C GLY A 214 -3.35 -7.41 -14.56
N ASN A 215 -4.36 -6.89 -13.87
CA ASN A 215 -5.25 -7.72 -13.05
C ASN A 215 -6.10 -8.66 -13.91
N PHE A 216 -6.42 -8.28 -15.14
CA PHE A 216 -7.14 -9.13 -16.08
C PHE A 216 -6.16 -10.03 -16.85
N GLU A 217 -5.02 -9.47 -17.30
CA GLU A 217 -4.02 -10.19 -18.08
C GLU A 217 -3.48 -11.43 -17.35
N ILE A 218 -3.30 -11.37 -16.02
CA ILE A 218 -2.73 -12.49 -15.26
C ILE A 218 -3.61 -13.75 -15.31
N PHE A 219 -4.93 -13.60 -15.25
CA PHE A 219 -5.85 -14.73 -15.36
C PHE A 219 -5.93 -15.23 -16.79
N ALA A 220 -5.99 -14.31 -17.77
CA ALA A 220 -5.96 -14.68 -19.18
C ALA A 220 -4.69 -15.46 -19.57
N SER A 221 -3.53 -15.10 -19.02
CA SER A 221 -2.25 -15.78 -19.29
C SER A 221 -2.11 -17.18 -18.67
N ARG A 222 -3.01 -17.56 -17.75
CA ARG A 222 -2.96 -18.80 -16.96
C ARG A 222 -4.14 -19.73 -17.26
N ASN A 223 -4.98 -19.34 -18.23
CA ASN A 223 -6.09 -20.14 -18.74
C ASN A 223 -5.61 -21.20 -19.73
#